data_AF-A0A1U7JLL1-F1
#
_entry.id   AF-A0A1U7JLL1-F1
#
_cell.length_a   1.000
_cell.length_b   1.000
_cell.length_c   1.000
_cell.angle_alpha   90.00
_cell.angle_beta   90.00
_cell.angle_gamma   90.00
#
_symmetry.space_group_name_H-M   'P 1'
#
loop_
_entity.id
_entity.type
_entity.pdbx_description
1 polymer ?
#
loop_
_entity_poly.entity_id
_entity_poly.type
_entity_poly.pdbx_seq_one_letter_code
_entity_poly.pdbx_strand_id
1 'polypeptide(L)' 'MLKIRQSGYWVGRPSPLARRYCHAQAILSDGSHQTLYYQVTEHSGFLGLSWGVDACLQGLDRWRVFDGNCRRVRPQY' A
#
# COMPACT_ATOMS: atom_id res chain seq x y z
N MET A 1 -3.65 13.71 -15.01
CA MET A 1 -2.43 13.69 -14.16
C MET A 1 -2.62 12.67 -13.07
N LEU A 2 -1.82 11.60 -13.04
CA LEU A 2 -1.88 10.58 -11.99
C LEU A 2 -1.40 11.24 -10.69
N LYS A 3 -2.31 11.55 -9.76
CA LYS A 3 -1.96 12.14 -8.47
C LYS A 3 -1.92 11.04 -7.42
N ILE A 4 -0.82 10.99 -6.68
CA ILE A 4 -0.72 10.21 -5.46
C ILE A 4 -1.49 10.95 -4.37
N ARG A 5 -2.33 10.23 -3.62
CA ARG A 5 -3.05 10.78 -2.47
C ARG A 5 -2.81 9.94 -1.23
N GLN A 6 -2.34 10.58 -0.17
CA GLN A 6 -2.28 9.95 1.15
C GLN A 6 -3.71 9.74 1.67
N SER A 7 -4.03 8.50 2.05
CA SER A 7 -5.31 8.12 2.66
C SER A 7 -5.23 7.99 4.18
N GLY A 8 -4.03 7.84 4.74
CA GLY A 8 -3.85 7.77 6.19
C GLY A 8 -2.38 7.79 6.60
N TYR A 9 -2.16 8.10 7.88
CA TYR A 9 -0.87 7.95 8.54
C TYR A 9 -1.11 7.56 9.99
N TRP A 10 -0.55 6.43 10.41
CA TRP A 10 -0.76 5.88 11.74
C TRP A 10 0.55 5.55 12.40
N VAL A 11 0.62 5.80 13.70
CA VAL A 11 1.73 5.43 14.59
C VAL A 11 1.12 4.67 15.77
N GLY A 12 1.75 3.57 16.18
CA GLY A 12 1.24 2.75 17.29
C GLY A 12 0.01 1.89 16.97
N ARG A 13 -0.44 1.83 15.70
CA ARG A 13 -1.54 0.98 15.24
C ARG A 13 -1.25 0.46 13.84
N PRO A 14 -1.27 -0.86 13.59
CA PRO A 14 -1.45 -1.98 14.53
C PRO A 14 -0.17 -2.37 15.31
N SER A 15 0.95 -1.70 15.06
CA SER A 15 2.22 -1.94 15.76
C SER A 15 2.89 -0.61 16.10
N PRO A 16 3.97 -0.58 16.88
CA PRO A 16 4.70 0.66 17.19
C PRO A 16 5.21 1.39 15.94
N LEU A 17 5.40 0.65 14.85
CA LEU A 17 5.93 1.16 13.58
C LEU A 17 4.96 2.12 12.89
N ALA A 18 5.44 3.30 12.53
CA ALA A 18 4.75 4.26 11.67
C ALA A 18 4.43 3.67 10.29
N ARG A 19 3.18 3.89 9.85
CA ARG A 19 2.67 3.49 8.54
C ARG A 19 2.00 4.64 7.84
N ARG A 20 2.41 4.89 6.59
CA ARG A 20 1.76 5.83 5.68
C ARG A 20 1.01 5.05 4.61
N TYR A 21 -0.27 5.34 4.46
CA TYR A 21 -1.14 4.73 3.46
C TYR A 21 -1.41 5.71 2.33
N CYS A 22 -1.29 5.24 1.10
CA CYS A 22 -1.51 6.02 -0.09
C CYS A 22 -2.32 5.21 -1.11
N HIS A 23 -2.97 5.94 -2.02
CA HIS A 23 -3.51 5.37 -3.23
C HIS A 23 -3.18 6.25 -4.43
N ALA A 24 -3.12 5.61 -5.59
CA ALA A 24 -2.78 6.22 -6.86
C ALA A 24 -3.43 5.41 -8.00
N GLN A 25 -3.15 5.82 -9.23
CA GLN A 25 -3.52 5.09 -10.42
C GLN A 25 -2.23 4.61 -11.09
N ALA A 26 -2.10 3.29 -11.28
CA ALA A 26 -0.98 2.67 -11.98
C ALA A 26 -1.32 2.45 -13.45
N ILE A 27 -0.32 2.64 -14.32
CA ILE A 27 -0.36 2.25 -15.73
C ILE A 27 0.52 1.01 -15.85
N LEU A 28 -0.05 -0.09 -16.32
CA LEU A 28 0.65 -1.35 -16.49
C LEU A 28 1.25 -1.46 -17.90
N SER A 29 2.18 -2.40 -18.08
CA SER A 29 2.87 -2.61 -19.37
C SER A 29 1.94 -3.00 -20.52
N ASP A 30 0.75 -3.53 -20.21
CA ASP A 30 -0.31 -3.83 -21.17
C ASP A 30 -1.20 -2.61 -21.51
N GLY A 31 -0.88 -1.43 -20.96
CA GLY A 31 -1.64 -0.20 -21.12
C GLY A 31 -2.88 -0.11 -20.22
N SER A 32 -3.16 -1.13 -19.41
CA SER A 32 -4.30 -1.10 -18.50
C SER A 32 -4.05 -0.16 -17.31
N HIS A 33 -5.14 0.44 -16.83
CA HIS A 33 -5.12 1.35 -15.68
C HIS A 33 -5.73 0.66 -14.48
N GLN A 34 -4.99 0.55 -13.37
CA GLN A 34 -5.48 -0.07 -12.15
C GLN A 34 -5.30 0.82 -10.93
N THR A 35 -6.27 0.79 -10.01
CA THR A 35 -6.15 1.50 -8.74
C THR A 35 -5.08 0.82 -7.90
N LEU A 36 -4.05 1.59 -7.54
CA LEU A 36 -2.94 1.14 -6.70
C LEU A 36 -3.19 1.61 -5.27
N TYR A 37 -3.13 0.68 -4.33
CA TYR A 37 -2.99 0.97 -2.90
C TYR A 37 -1.59 0.55 -2.46
N TYR A 38 -0.93 1.38 -1.67
CA TYR A 38 0.35 1.00 -1.08
C TYR A 38 0.51 1.62 0.31
N GLN A 39 1.28 0.93 1.13
CA GLN A 39 1.73 1.43 2.42
C GLN A 39 3.25 1.51 2.47
N VAL A 40 3.75 2.50 3.21
CA VAL A 40 5.16 2.65 3.55
C VAL A 40 5.28 2.49 5.05
N THR A 41 6.00 1.46 5.49
CA THR A 41 6.15 1.12 6.92
C THR A 41 7.60 1.35 7.34
N GLU A 42 7.83 2.14 8.39
CA GLU A 42 9.17 2.35 8.92
C GLU A 42 9.79 1.02 9.39
N HIS A 43 11.11 0.88 9.28
CA HIS A 43 11.87 -0.30 9.74
C HIS A 43 11.38 -1.66 9.23
N SER A 44 10.67 -1.70 8.11
CA SER A 44 10.19 -2.94 7.47
C SER A 44 10.95 -3.32 6.20
N GLY A 45 11.96 -2.54 5.84
CA GLY A 45 12.89 -2.87 4.76
C GLY A 45 13.96 -3.87 5.18
N PHE A 46 15.02 -3.99 4.39
CA PHE A 46 16.09 -4.97 4.60
C PHE A 46 16.69 -4.87 6.01
N LEU A 47 16.56 -5.93 6.81
CA LEU A 47 17.03 -6.01 8.20
C LEU A 47 16.60 -4.84 9.10
N GLY A 48 15.48 -4.17 8.78
CA GLY A 48 15.01 -2.99 9.53
C GLY A 48 15.81 -1.69 9.30
N LEU A 49 16.76 -1.70 8.35
CA LEU A 49 17.63 -0.57 8.05
C LEU A 49 16.95 0.48 7.15
N SER A 50 15.81 0.15 6.56
CA SER A 50 15.09 1.04 5.64
C SER A 50 13.58 0.91 5.78
N TRP A 51 12.87 1.73 5.01
CA TRP A 51 11.43 1.67 4.88
C TRP A 51 11.05 0.53 3.95
N GLY A 52 10.05 -0.25 4.33
CA GLY A 52 9.44 -1.25 3.45
C GLY A 52 8.19 -0.70 2.78
N VAL A 53 7.93 -1.15 1.57
CA VAL A 53 6.77 -0.78 0.78
C VAL A 53 6.00 -2.04 0.41
N ASP A 54 4.73 -2.10 0.82
CA ASP A 54 3.79 -3.12 0.35
C ASP A 54 2.79 -2.47 -0.59
N ALA A 55 2.56 -3.09 -1.74
CA ALA A 55 1.72 -2.56 -2.81
C ALA A 55 0.70 -3.60 -3.29
N CYS A 56 -0.51 -3.14 -3.58
CA CYS A 56 -1.60 -3.96 -4.08
C CYS A 56 -2.38 -3.22 -5.18
N LEU A 57 -2.53 -3.87 -6.32
CA LEU A 57 -3.36 -3.39 -7.42
C LEU A 57 -4.78 -3.96 -7.26
N GLN A 58 -5.76 -3.08 -7.10
CA GLN A 58 -7.16 -3.46 -6.95
C GLN A 58 -7.62 -4.21 -8.21
N GLY A 59 -8.30 -5.34 -8.02
CA GLY A 59 -8.71 -6.24 -9.11
C GLY A 59 -7.62 -7.20 -9.61
N LEU A 60 -6.36 -7.01 -9.21
CA LEU A 60 -5.25 -7.90 -9.56
C LEU A 60 -4.70 -8.71 -8.38
N ASP A 61 -5.17 -8.47 -7.16
CA ASP A 61 -4.95 -9.34 -5.99
C ASP A 61 -5.84 -10.61 -6.03
N ARG A 62 -5.67 -11.43 -7.08
CA ARG A 62 -6.54 -12.60 -7.36
C ARG A 62 -6.50 -13.66 -6.26
N TRP A 63 -5.35 -13.79 -5.62
CA TRP A 63 -5.11 -14.77 -4.56
C TRP A 63 -5.32 -14.20 -3.15
N ARG A 64 -5.80 -12.96 -3.04
CA ARG A 64 -6.05 -12.28 -1.76
C ARG A 64 -4.80 -12.23 -0.87
N VAL A 65 -3.63 -12.05 -1.47
CA VAL A 65 -2.36 -11.88 -0.75
C VAL A 65 -2.49 -10.74 0.26
N PHE A 66 -3.24 -9.69 -0.07
CA PHE A 66 -3.48 -8.52 0.78
C PHE A 66 -4.88 -8.47 1.40
N ASP A 67 -5.43 -9.63 1.79
CA ASP A 67 -6.72 -9.77 2.50
C ASP A 67 -7.94 -9.38 1.64
N GLY A 68 -7.79 -9.35 0.31
CA GLY A 68 -8.84 -9.01 -0.64
C GLY A 68 -9.16 -7.50 -0.66
N ASN A 69 -9.46 -6.96 -1.84
CA ASN A 69 -9.68 -5.51 -2.04
C ASN A 69 -8.56 -4.62 -1.44
N CYS A 70 -7.34 -5.16 -1.41
CA CYS A 70 -6.15 -4.50 -0.88
C CYS A 70 -6.28 -4.03 0.58
N ARG A 71 -7.05 -4.74 1.41
CA ARG A 71 -7.32 -4.35 2.80
C ARG A 71 -6.05 -4.09 3.60
N ARG A 72 -5.06 -4.99 3.53
CA ARG A 72 -3.85 -4.89 4.38
C ARG A 72 -3.06 -3.59 4.14
N VAL A 73 -3.07 -3.06 2.91
CA VAL A 73 -2.31 -1.87 2.53
C VAL A 73 -3.18 -0.60 2.49
N ARG A 74 -4.33 -0.62 3.18
CA ARG A 74 -5.26 0.50 3.31
C ARG A 74 -5.49 0.85 4.78
N PRO A 75 -5.88 2.10 5.10
CA PRO A 75 -6.36 2.44 6.43
C PRO A 75 -7.64 1.63 6.73
N GLN A 76 -7.62 0.89 7.83
CA GLN A 76 -8.77 0.24 8.47
C GLN A 76 -9.38 1.18 9.52
N TYR A 77 -10.65 1.52 9.39
CA TYR A 77 -11.37 2.30 10.40
C TYR A 77 -12.11 1.39 11.37
#